data_AF-E6N5R5-F1
#
_entry.id   AF-E6N5R5-F1
#
_cell.length_a   1.000
_cell.length_b   1.000
_cell.length_c   1.000
_cell.angle_alpha   90.00
_cell.angle_beta   90.00
_cell.angle_gamma   90.00
#
_symmetry.space_group_name_H-M   'P 1'
#
loop_
_entity.id
_entity.type
_entity.pdbx_description
1 polymer ?
#
loop_
_entity_poly.entity_id
_entity_poly.type
_entity_poly.pdbx_seq_one_letter_code
_entity_poly.pdbx_strand_id
1 'polypeptide(L)'
;MEKWLGIGLGYDPSMTVREMTLYAKKAEQLGFDMVFFSETLQTFRDAVTTLTSFALTVEKPLLGCTQVVRLRSPLVLAQTFATLDELSGGRVVLSLGACTKQHMAKHGLEYADPAETLIEYITLFKKLLTNEKITYESKHFRLSESGLGFKPLRS
;
A
#
# COMPACT_ATOMS: atom_id res chain seq x y z
N MET A 1 25.00 9.37 -9.81
CA MET A 1 23.73 8.93 -9.19
C MET A 1 22.61 9.56 -10.00
N GLU A 2 21.77 8.75 -10.64
CA GLU A 2 20.54 9.26 -11.25
C GLU A 2 19.64 9.84 -10.15
N LYS A 3 19.10 11.04 -10.39
CA LYS A 3 18.17 11.70 -9.46
C LYS A 3 16.76 11.33 -9.88
N TRP A 4 15.99 10.78 -8.94
CA TRP A 4 14.58 10.46 -9.14
C TRP A 4 13.73 11.62 -8.61
N LEU A 5 12.70 12.01 -9.36
CA LEU A 5 11.75 13.05 -8.98
C LEU A 5 10.34 12.48 -8.85
N GLY A 6 9.72 12.70 -7.69
CA GLY A 6 8.34 12.26 -7.41
C GLY A 6 7.43 13.40 -6.97
N ILE A 7 6.12 13.24 -7.19
CA ILE A 7 5.08 14.11 -6.65
C ILE A 7 4.28 13.40 -5.56
N GLY A 8 4.02 14.08 -4.45
CA GLY A 8 3.21 13.58 -3.34
C GLY A 8 1.79 14.15 -3.36
N LEU A 9 0.79 13.27 -3.33
CA LEU A 9 -0.65 13.56 -3.26
C LEU A 9 -1.25 12.93 -1.99
N GLY A 10 -2.53 13.23 -1.70
CA GLY A 10 -3.24 12.66 -0.55
C GLY A 10 -3.21 13.48 0.74
N TYR A 11 -2.66 14.70 0.70
CA TYR A 11 -2.59 15.60 1.87
C TYR A 11 -3.70 16.64 1.94
N ASP A 12 -4.44 16.85 0.85
CA ASP A 12 -5.50 17.85 0.77
C ASP A 12 -6.89 17.18 0.88
N PRO A 13 -7.67 17.46 1.94
CA PRO A 13 -9.02 16.90 2.12
C PRO A 13 -10.06 17.48 1.16
N SER A 14 -9.75 18.54 0.41
CA SER A 14 -10.65 19.10 -0.60
C SER A 14 -10.46 18.39 -1.95
N MET A 15 -9.24 18.00 -2.31
CA MET A 15 -8.91 17.45 -3.62
C MET A 15 -9.50 16.05 -3.86
N THR A 16 -10.37 15.93 -4.85
CA THR A 16 -11.00 14.67 -5.25
C THR A 16 -10.01 13.71 -5.92
N VAL A 17 -10.34 12.42 -5.96
CA VAL A 17 -9.54 11.42 -6.69
C VAL A 17 -9.41 11.79 -8.17
N ARG A 18 -10.47 12.34 -8.78
CA ARG A 18 -10.43 12.77 -10.19
C ARG A 18 -9.41 13.88 -10.42
N GLU A 19 -9.36 14.89 -9.54
CA GLU A 19 -8.38 15.97 -9.63
C GLU A 19 -6.95 15.45 -9.41
N MET A 20 -6.74 14.60 -8.40
CA MET A 20 -5.45 13.95 -8.18
C MET A 20 -4.97 13.15 -9.40
N THR A 21 -5.89 12.47 -10.10
CA THR A 21 -5.58 11.73 -11.32
C THR A 21 -5.14 12.64 -12.47
N LEU A 22 -5.68 13.86 -12.57
CA LEU A 22 -5.19 14.87 -13.52
C LEU A 22 -3.76 15.30 -13.18
N TYR A 23 -3.43 15.47 -11.89
CA TYR A 23 -2.06 15.76 -11.46
C TYR A 23 -1.10 14.60 -11.75
N ALA A 24 -1.54 13.35 -11.54
CA ALA A 24 -0.76 12.17 -11.91
C ALA A 24 -0.43 12.17 -13.41
N LYS A 25 -1.42 12.46 -14.27
CA LYS A 25 -1.21 12.57 -15.72
C LYS A 25 -0.26 13.71 -16.08
N LYS A 26 -0.38 14.85 -15.41
CA LYS A 26 0.52 15.99 -15.64
C LYS A 26 1.96 15.67 -15.21
N ALA A 27 2.13 14.97 -14.09
CA ALA A 27 3.43 14.52 -13.62
C ALA A 27 4.11 13.57 -14.63
N GLU A 28 3.36 12.62 -15.20
CA GLU A 28 3.87 11.77 -16.29
C GLU A 28 4.33 12.59 -17.51
N GLN A 29 3.53 13.57 -17.96
CA GLN A 29 3.90 14.44 -19.09
C GLN A 29 5.16 15.27 -18.84
N LEU A 30 5.44 15.58 -17.57
CA LEU A 30 6.62 16.33 -17.15
C LEU A 30 7.83 15.41 -16.85
N GLY A 31 7.68 14.10 -17.02
CA GLY A 31 8.77 13.14 -16.83
C GLY A 31 9.08 12.82 -15.38
N PHE A 32 8.10 12.92 -14.46
CA PHE A 32 8.27 12.45 -13.10
C PHE A 32 8.40 10.92 -13.06
N ASP A 33 9.29 10.43 -12.20
CA ASP A 33 9.54 8.99 -12.04
C ASP A 33 8.51 8.32 -11.13
N MET A 34 7.83 9.10 -10.27
CA MET A 34 6.88 8.57 -9.30
C MET A 34 5.71 9.52 -9.01
N VAL A 35 4.52 8.93 -8.89
CA VAL A 35 3.36 9.55 -8.23
C VAL A 35 3.13 8.81 -6.93
N PHE A 36 3.22 9.52 -5.81
CA PHE A 36 3.10 8.95 -4.47
C PHE A 36 1.81 9.44 -3.80
N PHE A 37 1.08 8.55 -3.15
CA PHE A 37 -0.10 8.89 -2.34
C PHE A 37 0.15 8.61 -0.86
N SER A 38 -0.09 9.60 0.00
CA SER A 38 0.02 9.43 1.44
C SER A 38 -1.33 9.06 2.06
N GLU A 39 -1.45 7.84 2.59
CA GLU A 39 -2.53 7.50 3.51
C GLU A 39 -2.19 8.06 4.90
N THR A 40 -2.92 9.10 5.30
CA THR A 40 -2.64 9.86 6.51
C THR A 40 -3.50 9.40 7.69
N LEU A 41 -3.01 9.64 8.91
CA LEU A 41 -3.78 9.43 10.15
C LEU A 41 -5.09 10.25 10.16
N GLN A 42 -5.21 11.30 9.35
CA GLN A 42 -6.41 12.12 9.25
C GLN A 42 -7.57 11.42 8.55
N THR A 43 -7.34 10.27 7.89
CA THR A 43 -8.36 9.49 7.15
C THR A 43 -9.01 10.35 6.06
N PHE A 44 -8.17 10.83 5.14
CA PHE A 44 -8.64 11.48 3.92
C PHE A 44 -9.09 10.42 2.89
N ARG A 45 -8.60 10.48 1.65
CA ARG A 45 -8.99 9.53 0.60
C ARG A 45 -8.22 8.23 0.80
N ASP A 46 -8.85 7.12 0.43
CA ASP A 46 -8.25 5.79 0.47
C ASP A 46 -7.13 5.67 -0.58
N ALA A 47 -5.95 5.19 -0.18
CA ALA A 47 -4.80 5.15 -1.06
C ALA A 47 -4.96 4.12 -2.17
N VAL A 48 -5.47 2.93 -1.87
CA VAL A 48 -5.62 1.84 -2.85
C VAL A 48 -6.58 2.26 -3.96
N THR A 49 -7.74 2.78 -3.59
CA THR A 49 -8.76 3.28 -4.54
C THR A 49 -8.21 4.41 -5.41
N THR A 50 -7.41 5.30 -4.82
CA THR A 50 -6.78 6.40 -5.55
C THR A 50 -5.71 5.91 -6.51
N LEU A 51 -4.83 5.00 -6.08
CA LEU A 51 -3.80 4.39 -6.92
C LEU A 51 -4.39 3.58 -8.07
N THR A 52 -5.53 2.90 -7.88
CA THR A 52 -6.25 2.24 -8.98
C THR A 52 -6.59 3.23 -10.09
N SER A 53 -7.04 4.44 -9.75
CA SER A 53 -7.30 5.48 -10.75
C SER A 53 -6.02 5.94 -11.45
N PHE A 54 -4.89 6.03 -10.73
CA PHE A 54 -3.61 6.38 -11.33
C PHE A 54 -3.12 5.28 -12.28
N ALA A 55 -3.17 4.02 -11.86
CA ALA A 55 -2.76 2.85 -12.64
C ALA A 55 -3.44 2.77 -14.00
N LEU A 56 -4.72 3.13 -14.06
CA LEU A 56 -5.51 3.16 -15.29
C LEU A 56 -5.28 4.41 -16.17
N THR A 57 -4.60 5.44 -15.67
CA THR A 57 -4.46 6.75 -16.34
C THR A 57 -3.05 7.02 -16.84
N VAL A 58 -2.04 6.57 -16.09
CA VAL A 58 -0.62 6.75 -16.39
C VAL A 58 0.06 5.41 -16.57
N GLU A 59 1.04 5.35 -17.46
CA GLU A 59 1.71 4.13 -17.90
C GLU A 59 3.17 4.06 -17.44
N LYS A 60 3.81 5.23 -17.21
CA LYS A 60 5.26 5.31 -16.95
C LYS A 60 5.66 5.42 -15.48
N PRO A 61 5.12 6.36 -14.67
CA PRO A 61 5.65 6.56 -13.33
C PRO A 61 5.37 5.37 -12.42
N LEU A 62 6.26 5.14 -11.46
CA LEU A 62 5.97 4.28 -10.32
C LEU A 62 4.81 4.86 -9.50
N LEU A 63 4.02 3.98 -8.92
CA LEU A 63 2.84 4.32 -8.13
C LEU A 63 3.11 3.98 -6.67
N GLY A 64 3.53 4.97 -5.91
CA GLY A 64 3.89 4.83 -4.51
C GLY A 64 2.71 5.06 -3.58
N CYS A 65 2.64 4.35 -2.46
CA CYS A 65 1.78 4.76 -1.36
C CYS A 65 2.28 4.35 0.02
N THR A 66 1.82 5.05 1.05
CA THR A 66 1.91 4.58 2.44
C THR A 66 0.72 3.72 2.80
N GLN A 67 0.96 2.68 3.60
CA GLN A 67 -0.07 1.88 4.27
C GLN A 67 0.35 1.65 5.72
N VAL A 68 -0.60 1.76 6.64
CA VAL A 68 -0.34 1.49 8.05
C VAL A 68 -0.69 0.03 8.34
N VAL A 69 0.26 -0.72 8.91
CA VAL A 69 0.05 -2.14 9.26
C VAL A 69 -1.10 -2.31 10.24
N ARG A 70 -1.69 -3.52 10.29
CA ARG A 70 -2.86 -3.89 11.11
C ARG A 70 -4.19 -3.20 10.75
N LEU A 71 -4.21 -2.12 9.96
CA LEU A 71 -5.47 -1.54 9.47
C LEU A 71 -6.13 -2.43 8.40
N ARG A 72 -5.31 -3.23 7.71
CA ARG A 72 -5.71 -4.36 6.86
C ARG A 72 -4.96 -5.59 7.35
N SER A 73 -5.58 -6.77 7.33
CA SER A 73 -4.85 -8.01 7.63
C SER A 73 -3.72 -8.22 6.61
N PRO A 74 -2.63 -8.94 6.98
CA PRO A 74 -1.55 -9.23 6.02
C PRO A 74 -2.04 -9.89 4.73
N LEU A 75 -3.02 -10.79 4.84
CA LEU A 75 -3.62 -11.49 3.70
C LEU A 75 -4.38 -10.53 2.76
N VAL A 76 -5.22 -9.65 3.33
CA VAL A 76 -5.94 -8.65 2.53
C VAL A 76 -4.98 -7.70 1.85
N LEU A 77 -3.92 -7.26 2.52
CA LEU A 77 -2.95 -6.36 1.91
C LEU A 77 -2.15 -7.05 0.81
N ALA A 78 -1.71 -8.29 1.03
CA ALA A 78 -1.02 -9.08 -0.01
C ALA A 78 -1.91 -9.25 -1.25
N GLN A 79 -3.18 -9.59 -1.08
CA GLN A 79 -4.14 -9.70 -2.19
C GLN A 79 -4.29 -8.37 -2.92
N THR A 80 -4.54 -7.31 -2.17
CA THR A 80 -4.76 -5.96 -2.71
C THR A 80 -3.57 -5.49 -3.54
N PHE A 81 -2.35 -5.62 -3.01
CA PHE A 81 -1.15 -5.11 -3.67
C PHE A 81 -0.67 -6.01 -4.80
N ALA A 82 -0.85 -7.34 -4.71
CA ALA A 82 -0.59 -8.21 -5.85
C ALA A 82 -1.52 -7.89 -7.03
N THR A 83 -2.81 -7.63 -6.77
CA THR A 83 -3.79 -7.23 -7.80
C THR A 83 -3.49 -5.84 -8.36
N LEU A 84 -3.19 -4.86 -7.51
CA LEU A 84 -2.86 -3.51 -7.98
C LEU A 84 -1.55 -3.49 -8.77
N ASP A 85 -0.58 -4.32 -8.38
CA ASP A 85 0.67 -4.45 -9.10
C ASP A 85 0.48 -5.06 -10.48
N GLU A 86 -0.33 -6.12 -10.60
CA GLU A 86 -0.78 -6.67 -11.88
C GLU A 86 -1.46 -5.59 -12.74
N LEU A 87 -2.45 -4.87 -12.18
CA LEU A 87 -3.18 -3.81 -12.88
C LEU A 87 -2.26 -2.70 -13.41
N SER A 88 -1.24 -2.35 -12.63
CA SER A 88 -0.29 -1.30 -12.98
C SER A 88 0.80 -1.77 -13.97
N GLY A 89 0.95 -3.07 -14.21
CA GLY A 89 2.08 -3.62 -14.96
C GLY A 89 3.39 -3.60 -14.18
N GLY A 90 3.35 -3.85 -12.86
CA GLY A 90 4.55 -3.97 -12.03
C GLY A 90 5.12 -2.64 -11.54
N ARG A 91 4.29 -1.60 -11.39
CA ARG A 91 4.73 -0.23 -11.03
C ARG A 91 4.44 0.16 -9.59
N VAL A 92 3.82 -0.69 -8.79
CA VAL A 92 3.44 -0.32 -7.42
C VAL A 92 4.66 -0.33 -6.50
N VAL A 93 4.75 0.68 -5.64
CA VAL A 93 5.72 0.78 -4.54
C VAL A 93 4.95 0.96 -3.22
N LEU A 94 5.04 -0.02 -2.35
CA LEU A 94 4.35 -0.03 -1.06
C LEU A 94 5.30 0.35 0.07
N SER A 95 4.97 1.41 0.82
CA SER A 95 5.66 1.81 2.05
C SER A 95 4.82 1.46 3.27
N LEU A 96 5.30 0.51 4.08
CA LEU A 96 4.61 0.06 5.29
C LEU A 96 5.03 0.89 6.51
N GLY A 97 4.05 1.52 7.15
CA GLY A 97 4.19 2.30 8.38
C GLY A 97 3.66 1.56 9.60
N ALA A 98 4.26 1.82 10.77
CA ALA A 98 3.85 1.21 12.03
C ALA A 98 2.46 1.69 12.50
N CYS A 99 1.67 0.78 13.06
CA CYS A 99 0.38 1.11 13.68
C CYS A 99 0.62 1.74 15.06
N THR A 100 0.71 3.07 15.12
CA THR A 100 0.94 3.78 16.39
C THR A 100 -0.29 3.74 17.31
N LYS A 101 -0.13 4.12 18.58
CA LYS A 101 -1.25 4.22 19.55
C LYS A 101 -2.41 5.07 19.03
N GLN A 102 -2.13 6.14 18.28
CA GLN A 102 -3.16 6.99 17.68
C GLN A 102 -3.95 6.27 16.59
N HIS A 103 -3.29 5.48 15.75
CA HIS A 103 -3.97 4.64 14.77
C HIS A 103 -4.86 3.61 15.47
N MET A 104 -4.32 2.92 16.48
CA MET A 104 -5.08 1.93 17.23
C MET A 104 -6.34 2.53 17.86
N ALA A 105 -6.23 3.67 18.55
CA ALA A 105 -7.37 4.36 19.14
C ALA A 105 -8.42 4.78 18.09
N LYS A 106 -7.98 5.30 16.95
CA LYS A 106 -8.89 5.75 15.87
C LYS A 106 -9.64 4.58 15.20
N HIS A 107 -9.00 3.42 15.13
CA HIS A 107 -9.53 2.24 14.44
C HIS A 107 -10.10 1.17 15.40
N GLY A 108 -10.20 1.46 16.70
CA GLY A 108 -10.74 0.53 17.69
C GLY A 108 -9.90 -0.74 17.88
N LEU A 109 -8.59 -0.66 17.64
CA LEU A 109 -7.68 -1.80 17.78
C LEU A 109 -7.11 -1.87 19.19
N GLU A 110 -6.91 -3.09 19.67
CA GLU A 110 -6.17 -3.34 20.90
C GLU A 110 -4.70 -2.91 20.78
N TYR A 111 -4.11 -2.59 21.94
CA TYR A 111 -2.70 -2.27 22.02
C TYR A 111 -1.84 -3.45 21.57
N ALA A 112 -0.94 -3.18 20.64
CA ALA A 112 0.16 -4.06 20.29
C ALA A 112 1.39 -3.19 20.04
N ASP A 113 2.58 -3.73 20.27
CA ASP A 113 3.81 -2.97 20.08
C ASP A 113 3.99 -2.60 18.59
N PRO A 114 4.12 -1.30 18.24
CA PRO A 114 4.18 -0.89 16.84
C PRO A 114 5.38 -1.42 16.06
N ALA A 115 6.54 -1.61 16.73
CA ALA A 115 7.75 -2.07 16.07
C ALA A 115 7.70 -3.59 15.86
N GLU A 116 7.32 -4.35 16.89
CA GLU A 116 7.13 -5.80 16.79
C GLU A 116 6.12 -6.14 15.68
N THR A 117 4.95 -5.48 15.71
CA THR A 117 3.89 -5.75 14.74
C THR A 117 4.29 -5.35 13.32
N LEU A 118 5.06 -4.28 13.11
CA LEU A 118 5.54 -3.89 11.79
C LEU A 118 6.50 -4.94 11.20
N ILE A 119 7.50 -5.37 11.97
CA ILE A 119 8.48 -6.37 11.52
C ILE A 119 7.79 -7.68 11.15
N GLU A 120 6.87 -8.12 12.01
CA GLU A 120 6.14 -9.35 11.82
C GLU A 120 5.19 -9.27 10.62
N TYR A 121 4.49 -8.15 10.47
CA TYR A 121 3.61 -7.90 9.32
C TYR A 121 4.37 -7.91 7.99
N ILE A 122 5.54 -7.26 7.92
CA ILE A 122 6.39 -7.28 6.71
C ILE A 122 6.81 -8.72 6.38
N THR A 123 7.15 -9.51 7.40
CA THR A 123 7.55 -10.91 7.23
C THR A 123 6.40 -11.74 6.65
N LEU A 124 5.19 -11.60 7.19
CA LEU A 124 4.01 -12.29 6.69
C LEU A 124 3.61 -11.82 5.29
N PHE A 125 3.64 -10.51 5.05
CA PHE A 125 3.32 -9.93 3.76
C PHE A 125 4.23 -10.50 2.67
N LYS A 126 5.55 -10.53 2.88
CA LYS A 126 6.50 -11.12 1.92
C LYS A 126 6.24 -12.60 1.68
N LYS A 127 5.96 -13.37 2.73
CA LYS A 127 5.62 -14.80 2.60
C LYS A 127 4.33 -15.03 1.80
N LEU A 128 3.32 -14.18 1.99
CA LEU A 128 2.05 -14.29 1.26
C LEU A 128 2.19 -14.00 -0.24
N LEU A 129 3.24 -13.29 -0.67
CA LEU A 129 3.55 -13.04 -2.07
C LEU A 129 4.29 -14.19 -2.77
N THR A 130 4.74 -15.23 -2.05
CA THR A 130 5.52 -16.34 -2.66
C THR A 130 4.67 -17.41 -3.36
N ASN A 131 3.36 -17.19 -3.52
CA ASN A 131 2.39 -18.14 -4.11
C ASN A 131 2.29 -19.49 -3.36
N GLU A 132 2.68 -19.50 -2.08
CA GLU A 132 2.55 -20.64 -1.17
C GLU A 132 1.49 -20.33 -0.10
N LYS A 133 0.83 -21.38 0.41
CA LYS A 133 -0.02 -21.27 1.59
C LYS A 133 0.84 -21.30 2.84
N ILE A 134 0.55 -20.41 3.78
CA ILE A 134 1.23 -20.35 5.08
C ILE A 134 0.25 -20.58 6.22
N THR A 135 0.72 -21.33 7.21
CA THR A 135 0.13 -21.35 8.56
C THR A 135 1.11 -20.65 9.47
N TYR A 136 0.60 -19.74 10.30
CA TYR A 136 1.43 -18.89 11.13
C TYR A 136 0.71 -18.57 12.42
N GLU A 137 1.43 -18.62 13.54
CA GLU A 137 0.90 -18.34 14.86
C GLU A 137 1.92 -17.60 15.70
N SER A 138 1.51 -16.46 16.22
CA SER A 138 2.29 -15.64 17.14
C SER A 138 1.37 -14.91 18.13
N LYS A 139 1.98 -14.04 18.94
CA LYS A 139 1.26 -13.10 19.80
C LYS A 139 0.36 -12.13 19.03
N HIS A 140 0.77 -11.69 17.83
CA HIS A 140 0.12 -10.57 17.13
C HIS A 140 -0.69 -11.00 15.90
N PHE A 141 -0.32 -12.11 15.25
CA PHE A 141 -0.98 -12.57 14.03
C PHE A 141 -1.20 -14.09 14.06
N ARG A 142 -2.36 -14.51 13.53
CA ARG A 142 -2.69 -15.92 13.31
C ARG A 142 -3.26 -16.09 11.91
N LEU A 143 -2.66 -16.97 11.13
CA LEU A 143 -3.09 -17.35 9.78
C LEU A 143 -3.16 -18.88 9.69
N SER A 144 -4.15 -19.39 8.98
CA SER A 144 -4.31 -20.83 8.75
C SER A 144 -4.45 -21.08 7.26
N GLU A 145 -3.57 -21.91 6.70
CA GLU A 145 -3.55 -22.32 5.28
C GLU A 145 -3.82 -21.17 4.30
N SER A 146 -3.24 -20.00 4.57
CA SER A 146 -3.56 -18.74 3.92
C SER A 146 -2.54 -18.41 2.85
N GLY A 147 -2.98 -18.03 1.65
CA GLY A 147 -2.12 -17.68 0.53
C GLY A 147 -2.95 -17.03 -0.58
N LEU A 148 -2.29 -16.49 -1.60
CA LEU A 148 -3.00 -15.92 -2.75
C LEU A 148 -3.49 -17.03 -3.69
N GLY A 149 -4.72 -16.88 -4.18
CA GLY A 149 -5.32 -17.81 -5.16
C GLY A 149 -4.85 -17.61 -6.60
N PHE A 150 -3.84 -16.76 -6.80
CA PHE A 150 -3.25 -16.43 -8.10
C PHE A 150 -1.76 -16.13 -7.89
N LYS A 151 -0.96 -16.30 -8.94
CA LYS A 151 0.47 -16.01 -8.92
C LYS A 151 0.69 -14.50 -9.05
N PRO A 152 1.31 -13.83 -8.07
CA PRO A 152 1.63 -12.40 -8.18
C PRO A 152 2.60 -12.15 -9.34
N LEU A 153 2.48 -10.96 -9.96
CA LEU A 153 3.42 -10.53 -11.00
C LEU A 153 4.86 -10.41 -10.45
N ARG A 154 4.99 -9.94 -9.20
CA ARG A 154 6.26 -9.76 -8.47
C ARG A 154 6.09 -10.22 -7.02
N SER A 155 7.19 -10.69 -6.42
CA SER A 155 7.27 -11.18 -5.03
C SER A 155 8.36 -10.46 -4.23
#